data_AF-A0A1I1TGU7-F1
#
_entry.id   AF-A0A1I1TGU7-F1
#
_cell.length_a   1.000
_cell.length_b   1.000
_cell.length_c   1.000
_cell.angle_alpha   90.00
_cell.angle_beta   90.00
_cell.angle_gamma   90.00
#
_symmetry.space_group_name_H-M   'P 1'
#
loop_
_entity.id
_entity.type
_entity.pdbx_description
1 polymer ?
#
loop_
_entity_poly.entity_id
_entity_poly.type
_entity_poly.pdbx_seq_one_letter_code
_entity_poly.pdbx_strand_id
1 'polypeptide(L)'
;MTGRTPKTHPLAAAAAFAGILQLVATLELSLSSDAAVMRAAREGPTIYLLAAAALAIGAGVVAWQRHRPPLVCIALGLPAVVVAALLVRLGGSLLGLAYHGELLLHHFLAVLCAAACVAVVLGWAADPKLGRSRLIPALPAVGGATLLLAEHLSRPPDAAIGLLGQVGTASLLLSAPLGLAALWSHLQPLALRWGAVALLVPLAVRCALGGKSVLSGMPVGTDGAAPILVSTGVAALLGVAVMRPRAERGLHGAALALSAVACFTLHRGYTQRFGELEAAVGQLARSLLGFELPYPGYLPGWRIVGGMLALFVVFALTATSLLSRRDHVRGLCLVILLCAGLGLSTPQLVLMTGAGLLLAFDTLVGAPAPAPQVLAPPRPLEAIVGEAAGLLGLPAPTVLEQQRGAVIALRGEVARVAVDLRARQDRGGWHVVLQAGVLGRGAPDVELVPGRAGDEPHPLVAGHRARGDARRLERLPEAFLQALAPFPEHRTRVWPGGVQVELGGRLEALDAAALAAVLRGMSEAT
;
A
#
# COMPACT_ATOMS: atom_id res chain seq x y z
N MET A 1 -9.53 -2.02 11.79
CA MET A 1 -8.56 -2.95 11.13
C MET A 1 -9.34 -4.05 10.42
N THR A 2 -9.32 -4.09 9.09
CA THR A 2 -9.87 -5.19 8.28
C THR A 2 -8.71 -6.04 7.71
N GLY A 3 -7.99 -6.70 8.61
CA GLY A 3 -7.80 -8.16 8.64
C GLY A 3 -7.57 -9.00 7.38
N ARG A 4 -6.92 -8.52 6.32
CA ARG A 4 -6.18 -9.44 5.44
C ARG A 4 -4.78 -8.88 5.19
N THR A 5 -3.80 -9.34 5.96
CA THR A 5 -2.46 -9.45 5.37
C THR A 5 -2.59 -10.47 4.25
N PRO A 6 -2.35 -10.09 2.99
CA PRO A 6 -2.52 -11.02 1.89
C PRO A 6 -1.66 -12.26 2.16
N LYS A 7 -2.19 -13.46 1.91
CA LYS A 7 -1.44 -14.72 2.12
C LYS A 7 -0.12 -14.73 1.33
N THR A 8 -0.02 -13.85 0.33
CA THR A 8 1.10 -13.64 -0.57
C THR A 8 2.10 -12.57 -0.10
N HIS A 9 1.90 -11.95 1.06
CA HIS A 9 2.86 -11.03 1.68
C HIS A 9 4.30 -11.56 1.77
N PRO A 10 4.56 -12.81 2.25
CA PRO A 10 5.93 -13.33 2.29
C PRO A 10 6.54 -13.51 0.90
N LEU A 11 5.73 -13.85 -0.10
CA LEU A 11 6.18 -13.95 -1.50
C LEU A 11 6.57 -12.57 -2.04
N ALA A 12 5.76 -11.54 -1.77
CA ALA A 12 6.05 -10.17 -2.17
C ALA A 12 7.33 -9.65 -1.51
N ALA A 13 7.53 -9.93 -0.22
CA ALA A 13 8.74 -9.55 0.50
C ALA A 13 9.99 -10.25 -0.04
N ALA A 14 9.92 -11.57 -0.23
CA ALA A 14 11.03 -12.36 -0.77
C ALA A 14 11.39 -11.91 -2.20
N ALA A 15 10.40 -11.71 -3.07
CA ALA A 15 10.63 -11.25 -4.44
C ALA A 15 11.19 -9.81 -4.49
N ALA A 16 10.68 -8.90 -3.67
CA ALA A 16 11.19 -7.53 -3.60
C ALA A 16 12.65 -7.49 -3.13
N PHE A 17 12.99 -8.26 -2.08
CA PHE A 17 14.36 -8.33 -1.57
C PHE A 17 15.31 -8.99 -2.57
N ALA A 18 14.92 -10.12 -3.16
CA ALA A 18 15.70 -10.78 -4.20
C ALA A 18 15.91 -9.89 -5.43
N GLY A 19 14.89 -9.14 -5.86
CA GLY A 19 14.99 -8.18 -6.97
C GLY A 19 15.97 -7.04 -6.69
N ILE A 20 15.96 -6.47 -5.48
CA ILE A 20 16.95 -5.44 -5.09
C ILE A 20 18.37 -6.03 -5.11
N LEU A 21 18.56 -7.21 -4.52
CA LEU A 21 19.87 -7.86 -4.49
C LEU A 21 20.36 -8.20 -5.91
N GLN A 22 19.48 -8.68 -6.79
CA GLN A 22 19.84 -8.97 -8.17
C GLN A 22 20.22 -7.69 -8.91
N LEU A 23 19.48 -6.60 -8.71
CA LEU A 23 19.80 -5.31 -9.33
C LEU A 23 21.17 -4.79 -8.86
N VAL A 24 21.47 -4.89 -7.57
CA VAL A 24 22.78 -4.53 -7.02
C VAL A 24 23.89 -5.41 -7.58
N ALA A 25 23.69 -6.73 -7.63
CA ALA A 25 24.66 -7.66 -8.20
C ALA A 25 24.90 -7.37 -9.70
N THR A 26 23.83 -7.12 -10.45
CA THR A 26 23.91 -6.76 -11.87
C THR A 26 24.67 -5.46 -12.07
N LEU A 27 24.42 -4.44 -11.26
CA LEU A 27 25.13 -3.15 -11.29
C LEU A 27 26.63 -3.34 -10.97
N GLU A 28 26.96 -4.12 -9.94
CA GLU A 28 28.35 -4.38 -9.55
C GLU A 28 29.12 -5.10 -10.67
N LEU A 29 28.50 -6.11 -11.31
CA LEU A 29 29.07 -6.81 -12.45
C LEU A 29 29.25 -5.90 -13.66
N SER A 30 28.25 -5.06 -13.94
CA SER A 30 28.23 -4.09 -15.03
C SER A 30 29.30 -3.00 -14.90
N LEU A 31 29.67 -2.64 -13.67
CA LEU A 31 30.68 -1.62 -13.37
C LEU A 31 32.10 -2.20 -13.22
N SER A 32 32.23 -3.53 -13.17
CA SER A 32 33.50 -4.22 -12.99
C SER A 32 34.23 -4.44 -14.31
N SER A 33 35.56 -4.49 -14.27
CA SER A 33 36.35 -4.82 -15.47
C SER A 33 36.24 -6.29 -15.84
N ASP A 34 36.32 -6.61 -17.14
CA ASP A 34 36.28 -8.00 -17.64
C ASP A 34 37.29 -8.91 -16.93
N ALA A 35 38.50 -8.40 -16.65
CA ALA A 35 39.54 -9.14 -15.94
C ALA A 35 39.18 -9.42 -14.47
N ALA A 36 38.37 -8.58 -13.82
CA ALA A 36 37.85 -8.83 -12.48
C ALA A 36 36.70 -9.85 -12.51
N VAL A 37 35.78 -9.72 -13.47
CA VAL A 37 34.67 -10.68 -13.66
C VAL A 37 35.20 -12.07 -14.01
N MET A 38 36.19 -12.18 -14.90
CA MET A 38 36.82 -13.46 -15.23
C MET A 38 37.57 -14.10 -14.06
N ARG A 39 38.05 -13.31 -13.10
CA ARG A 39 38.62 -13.83 -11.85
C ARG A 39 37.52 -14.37 -10.93
N ALA A 40 36.44 -13.61 -10.76
CA ALA A 40 35.26 -14.03 -10.00
C ALA A 40 34.63 -15.32 -10.57
N ALA A 41 34.55 -15.45 -11.89
CA ALA A 41 34.03 -16.64 -12.57
C ALA A 41 34.87 -17.91 -12.35
N ARG A 42 36.17 -17.76 -12.03
CA ARG A 42 37.07 -18.90 -11.70
C ARG A 42 36.92 -19.37 -10.26
N GLU A 43 36.24 -18.60 -9.42
CA GLU A 43 35.95 -19.00 -8.05
C GLU A 43 34.84 -20.06 -8.06
N GLY A 44 35.00 -21.14 -7.28
CA GLY A 44 34.03 -22.24 -7.24
C GLY A 44 32.66 -21.79 -6.68
N PRO A 45 31.54 -22.30 -7.21
CA PRO A 45 30.20 -21.81 -6.86
C PRO A 45 29.73 -22.21 -5.45
N THR A 46 30.36 -23.22 -4.84
CA THR A 46 29.90 -23.89 -3.63
C THR A 46 29.80 -22.96 -2.42
N ILE A 47 30.80 -22.09 -2.24
CA ILE A 47 30.85 -21.14 -1.11
C ILE A 47 29.74 -20.08 -1.27
N TYR A 48 29.47 -19.67 -2.51
CA TYR A 48 28.44 -18.68 -2.85
C TYR A 48 27.02 -19.24 -2.73
N LEU A 49 26.82 -20.53 -3.07
CA LEU A 49 25.56 -21.23 -2.86
C LEU A 49 25.20 -21.33 -1.37
N LEU A 50 26.19 -21.62 -0.51
CA LEU A 50 26.01 -21.65 0.94
C LEU A 50 25.70 -20.26 1.51
N ALA A 51 26.41 -19.23 1.04
CA ALA A 51 26.16 -17.85 1.40
C ALA A 51 24.74 -17.38 1.00
N ALA A 52 24.32 -17.71 -0.23
CA ALA A 52 22.99 -17.39 -0.73
C ALA A 52 21.88 -18.13 0.03
N ALA A 53 22.08 -19.42 0.35
CA ALA A 53 21.14 -20.19 1.16
C ALA A 53 21.01 -19.63 2.58
N ALA A 54 22.11 -19.23 3.22
CA ALA A 54 22.10 -18.61 4.54
C ALA A 54 21.35 -17.25 4.54
N LEU A 55 21.57 -16.43 3.52
CA LEU A 55 20.84 -15.16 3.33
C LEU A 55 19.35 -15.38 3.08
N ALA A 56 18.98 -16.39 2.28
CA ALA A 56 17.58 -16.74 2.01
C ALA A 56 16.85 -17.24 3.26
N ILE A 57 17.50 -18.08 4.07
CA ILE A 57 16.96 -18.55 5.36
C ILE A 57 16.78 -17.37 6.32
N GLY A 58 17.77 -16.48 6.41
CA GLY A 58 17.70 -15.25 7.22
C GLY A 58 16.52 -14.37 6.81
N ALA A 59 16.35 -14.13 5.50
CA ALA A 59 15.21 -13.37 4.96
C ALA A 59 13.85 -14.04 5.25
N GLY A 60 13.77 -15.37 5.19
CA GLY A 60 12.57 -16.13 5.53
C GLY A 60 12.19 -16.03 7.01
N VAL A 61 13.17 -16.11 7.91
CA VAL A 61 12.96 -15.93 9.36
C VAL A 61 12.53 -14.49 9.69
N VAL A 62 13.09 -13.50 8.98
CA VAL A 62 12.70 -12.09 9.09
C VAL A 62 11.26 -11.85 8.62
N ALA A 63 10.86 -12.45 7.49
CA ALA A 63 9.48 -12.37 6.99
C ALA A 63 8.47 -13.02 7.96
N TRP A 64 8.89 -14.04 8.70
CA TRP A 64 8.09 -14.69 9.74
C TRP A 64 7.90 -13.80 10.99
N GLN A 65 8.91 -13.02 11.40
CA GLN A 65 8.88 -12.19 12.61
C GLN A 65 8.41 -10.74 12.38
N ARG A 66 7.32 -10.55 11.63
CA ARG A 66 6.78 -9.25 11.17
C ARG A 66 6.41 -8.21 12.25
N HIS A 67 6.45 -8.58 13.53
CA HIS A 67 5.91 -7.75 14.63
C HIS A 67 6.98 -6.92 15.37
N ARG A 68 8.27 -6.98 14.99
CA ARG A 68 9.35 -6.25 15.69
C ARG A 68 10.38 -5.62 14.72
N PRO A 69 10.12 -4.40 14.20
CA PRO A 69 10.97 -3.74 13.20
C PRO A 69 12.46 -3.54 13.57
N PRO A 70 12.86 -3.25 14.83
CA PRO A 70 14.30 -3.11 15.14
C PRO A 70 15.05 -4.45 15.12
N LEU A 71 14.38 -5.56 15.44
CA LEU A 71 14.98 -6.90 15.33
C LEU A 71 15.14 -7.33 13.87
N VAL A 72 14.29 -6.85 12.96
CA VAL A 72 14.42 -7.08 11.51
C VAL A 72 15.69 -6.44 10.96
N CYS A 73 16.04 -5.21 11.36
CA CYS A 73 17.28 -4.55 10.92
C CYS A 73 18.54 -5.27 11.44
N ILE A 74 18.53 -5.70 12.70
CA ILE A 74 19.64 -6.45 13.30
C ILE A 74 19.74 -7.86 12.67
N ALA A 75 18.61 -8.52 12.42
CA ALA A 75 18.55 -9.85 11.80
C ALA A 75 18.83 -9.85 10.29
N LEU A 76 18.76 -8.71 9.59
CA LEU A 76 19.25 -8.58 8.21
C LEU A 76 20.73 -8.20 8.18
N GLY A 77 21.18 -7.33 9.08
CA GLY A 77 22.58 -6.89 9.15
C GLY A 77 23.53 -7.99 9.63
N LEU A 78 23.16 -8.74 10.67
CA LEU A 78 24.05 -9.73 11.29
C LEU A 78 24.39 -10.89 10.35
N PRO A 79 23.44 -11.53 9.63
CA PRO A 79 23.77 -12.57 8.66
C PRO A 79 24.56 -12.03 7.47
N ALA A 80 24.27 -10.80 7.00
CA ALA A 80 25.03 -10.19 5.92
C ALA A 80 26.50 -9.95 6.32
N VAL A 81 26.75 -9.47 7.55
CA VAL A 81 28.10 -9.28 8.10
C VAL A 81 28.81 -10.63 8.32
N VAL A 82 28.10 -11.63 8.86
CA VAL A 82 28.65 -12.98 9.07
C VAL A 82 28.97 -13.66 7.74
N VAL A 83 28.09 -13.52 6.74
CA VAL A 83 28.31 -14.05 5.39
C VAL A 83 29.46 -13.34 4.71
N ALA A 84 29.56 -12.00 4.82
CA ALA A 84 30.71 -11.25 4.31
C ALA A 84 32.03 -11.68 4.97
N ALA A 85 32.05 -11.87 6.29
CA ALA A 85 33.23 -12.34 7.02
C ALA A 85 33.60 -13.78 6.67
N LEU A 86 32.60 -14.66 6.48
CA LEU A 86 32.80 -16.06 6.08
C LEU A 86 33.32 -16.16 4.64
N LEU A 87 32.80 -15.33 3.73
CA LEU A 87 33.26 -15.24 2.35
C LEU A 87 34.73 -14.86 2.29
N VAL A 88 35.13 -13.79 3.00
CA VAL A 88 36.54 -13.36 3.07
C VAL A 88 37.43 -14.46 3.65
N ARG A 89 36.97 -15.17 4.68
CA ARG A 89 37.74 -16.25 5.33
C ARG A 89 37.91 -17.49 4.45
N LEU A 90 36.95 -17.79 3.59
CA LEU A 90 36.97 -18.94 2.68
C LEU A 90 37.59 -18.62 1.32
N GLY A 91 38.20 -17.43 1.17
CA GLY A 91 38.85 -17.01 -0.07
C GLY A 91 37.89 -16.56 -1.17
N GLY A 92 36.64 -16.25 -0.83
CA GLY A 92 35.65 -15.68 -1.74
C GLY A 92 35.73 -14.16 -1.80
N SER A 93 35.28 -13.60 -2.93
CA SER A 93 35.20 -12.16 -3.16
C SER A 93 33.74 -11.67 -3.21
N LEU A 94 33.52 -10.38 -2.93
CA LEU A 94 32.19 -9.76 -3.09
C LEU A 94 31.74 -9.79 -4.56
N LEU A 95 32.70 -9.68 -5.50
CA LEU A 95 32.43 -9.79 -6.93
C LEU A 95 32.06 -11.23 -7.33
N GLY A 96 32.69 -12.25 -6.73
CA GLY A 96 32.27 -13.64 -6.85
C GLY A 96 30.86 -13.89 -6.33
N LEU A 97 30.52 -13.26 -5.20
CA LEU A 97 29.15 -13.31 -4.65
C LEU A 97 28.16 -12.64 -5.60
N ALA A 98 28.50 -11.50 -6.19
CA ALA A 98 27.67 -10.85 -7.20
C ALA A 98 27.52 -11.72 -8.45
N TYR A 99 28.60 -12.32 -8.94
CA TYR A 99 28.62 -13.16 -10.13
C TYR A 99 27.72 -14.40 -9.99
N HIS A 100 27.94 -15.20 -8.95
CA HIS A 100 27.16 -16.43 -8.72
C HIS A 100 25.77 -16.12 -8.15
N GLY A 101 25.67 -15.05 -7.35
CA GLY A 101 24.43 -14.60 -6.74
C GLY A 101 23.44 -14.03 -7.76
N GLU A 102 23.89 -13.30 -8.79
CA GLU A 102 23.01 -12.78 -9.84
C GLU A 102 22.27 -13.93 -10.52
N LEU A 103 22.98 -14.98 -10.95
CA LEU A 103 22.37 -16.15 -11.62
C LEU A 103 21.38 -16.89 -10.71
N LEU A 104 21.72 -17.06 -9.43
CA LEU A 104 20.83 -17.68 -8.45
C LEU A 104 19.56 -16.86 -8.23
N LEU A 105 19.73 -15.55 -8.03
CA LEU A 105 18.63 -14.63 -7.83
C LEU A 105 17.77 -14.51 -9.09
N HIS A 106 18.37 -14.58 -10.28
CA HIS A 106 17.69 -14.58 -11.56
C HIS A 106 16.63 -15.68 -11.65
N HIS A 107 17.05 -16.94 -11.43
CA HIS A 107 16.15 -18.08 -11.46
C HIS A 107 15.20 -18.12 -10.26
N PHE A 108 15.69 -17.80 -9.06
CA PHE A 108 14.87 -17.79 -7.87
C PHE A 108 13.72 -16.79 -7.96
N LEU A 109 14.00 -15.59 -8.51
CA LEU A 109 13.01 -14.54 -8.70
C LEU A 109 12.00 -14.92 -9.78
N ALA A 110 12.41 -15.57 -10.88
CA ALA A 110 11.47 -16.12 -11.87
C ALA A 110 10.47 -17.09 -11.21
N VAL A 111 10.95 -18.03 -10.39
CA VAL A 111 10.12 -19.00 -9.68
C VAL A 111 9.20 -18.32 -8.66
N LEU A 112 9.72 -17.41 -7.84
CA LEU A 112 8.93 -16.67 -6.86
C LEU A 112 7.82 -15.84 -7.52
N CYS A 113 8.13 -15.13 -8.60
CA CYS A 113 7.15 -14.31 -9.30
C CYS A 113 6.12 -15.17 -10.04
N ALA A 114 6.51 -16.29 -10.64
CA ALA A 114 5.56 -17.26 -11.20
C ALA A 114 4.61 -17.82 -10.12
N ALA A 115 5.16 -18.22 -8.97
CA ALA A 115 4.39 -18.70 -7.83
C ALA A 115 3.44 -17.61 -7.30
N ALA A 116 3.89 -16.34 -7.22
CA ALA A 116 3.07 -15.22 -6.80
C ALA A 116 1.90 -14.96 -7.77
N CYS A 117 2.16 -14.95 -9.08
CA CYS A 117 1.12 -14.82 -10.11
C CYS A 117 0.02 -15.88 -9.94
N VAL A 118 0.41 -17.13 -9.74
CA VAL A 118 -0.51 -18.27 -9.54
C VAL A 118 -1.24 -18.16 -8.20
N ALA A 119 -0.52 -17.91 -7.10
CA ALA A 119 -1.07 -17.90 -5.75
C ALA A 119 -2.13 -16.80 -5.56
N VAL A 120 -1.89 -15.60 -6.12
CA VAL A 120 -2.84 -14.48 -6.05
C VAL A 120 -4.18 -14.85 -6.71
N VAL A 121 -4.13 -15.30 -7.97
CA VAL A 121 -5.36 -15.57 -8.72
C VAL A 121 -6.10 -16.82 -8.25
N LEU A 122 -5.38 -17.83 -7.75
CA LEU A 122 -6.02 -18.98 -7.07
C LEU A 122 -6.67 -18.54 -5.76
N GLY A 123 -6.04 -17.60 -5.04
CA GLY A 123 -6.63 -16.95 -3.87
C GLY A 123 -7.94 -16.25 -4.20
N TRP A 124 -8.00 -15.53 -5.32
CA TRP A 124 -9.23 -14.91 -5.81
C TRP A 124 -10.27 -15.95 -6.23
N ALA A 125 -9.87 -16.96 -6.99
CA ALA A 125 -10.74 -18.04 -7.46
C ALA A 125 -11.42 -18.80 -6.30
N ALA A 126 -10.67 -19.03 -5.22
CA ALA A 126 -11.13 -19.71 -4.02
C ALA A 126 -12.04 -18.85 -3.13
N ASP A 127 -12.12 -17.53 -3.33
CA ASP A 127 -12.96 -16.65 -2.51
C ASP A 127 -14.35 -16.46 -3.14
N PRO A 128 -15.41 -17.15 -2.64
CA PRO A 128 -16.73 -17.08 -3.23
C PRO A 128 -17.35 -15.67 -3.16
N LYS A 129 -16.85 -14.80 -2.26
CA LYS A 129 -17.36 -13.43 -2.05
C LYS A 129 -17.05 -12.50 -3.23
N LEU A 130 -16.12 -12.87 -4.11
CA LEU A 130 -15.72 -12.08 -5.28
C LEU A 130 -16.59 -12.33 -6.53
N GLY A 131 -17.68 -13.09 -6.39
CA GLY A 131 -18.62 -13.36 -7.50
C GLY A 131 -18.05 -14.27 -8.58
N ARG A 132 -18.81 -14.53 -9.66
CA ARG A 132 -18.42 -15.49 -10.72
C ARG A 132 -17.26 -14.99 -11.59
N SER A 133 -17.11 -13.68 -11.74
CA SER A 133 -16.07 -13.04 -12.55
C SER A 133 -14.65 -13.24 -12.01
N ARG A 134 -14.49 -13.71 -10.77
CA ARG A 134 -13.20 -13.98 -10.12
C ARG A 134 -12.30 -14.98 -10.86
N LEU A 135 -12.89 -15.84 -11.71
CA LEU A 135 -12.15 -16.85 -12.49
C LEU A 135 -11.54 -16.29 -13.77
N ILE A 136 -12.05 -15.16 -14.28
CA ILE A 136 -11.61 -14.54 -15.54
C ILE A 136 -10.10 -14.27 -15.57
N PRO A 137 -9.48 -13.63 -14.56
CA PRO A 137 -8.03 -13.39 -14.57
C PRO A 137 -7.19 -14.65 -14.29
N ALA A 138 -7.79 -15.72 -13.76
CA ALA A 138 -7.03 -16.89 -13.30
C ALA A 138 -6.43 -17.70 -14.45
N LEU A 139 -7.22 -17.97 -15.50
CA LEU A 139 -6.74 -18.69 -16.69
C LEU A 139 -5.54 -17.99 -17.36
N PRO A 140 -5.61 -16.69 -17.72
CA PRO A 140 -4.50 -16.01 -18.36
C PRO A 140 -3.27 -15.85 -17.45
N ALA A 141 -3.46 -15.62 -16.14
CA ALA A 141 -2.35 -15.53 -15.19
C ALA A 141 -1.63 -16.86 -14.99
N VAL A 142 -2.36 -17.95 -14.76
CA VAL A 142 -1.77 -19.28 -14.54
C VAL A 142 -1.10 -19.77 -15.82
N GLY A 143 -1.79 -19.71 -16.96
CA GLY A 143 -1.22 -20.10 -18.25
C GLY A 143 -0.03 -19.23 -18.66
N GLY A 144 -0.12 -17.91 -18.44
CA GLY A 144 0.96 -16.99 -18.76
C GLY A 144 2.21 -17.25 -17.91
N ALA A 145 2.04 -17.40 -16.59
CA ALA A 145 3.13 -17.66 -15.67
C ALA A 145 3.82 -19.01 -15.91
N THR A 146 3.05 -20.08 -16.20
CA THR A 146 3.63 -21.40 -16.49
C THR A 146 4.39 -21.43 -17.80
N LEU A 147 3.86 -20.83 -18.86
CA LEU A 147 4.55 -20.74 -20.16
C LEU A 147 5.84 -19.91 -20.03
N LEU A 148 5.80 -18.77 -19.35
CA LEU A 148 7.00 -17.94 -19.15
C LEU A 148 8.06 -18.65 -18.31
N LEU A 149 7.66 -19.38 -17.27
CA LEU A 149 8.60 -20.17 -16.47
C LEU A 149 9.20 -21.33 -17.28
N ALA A 150 8.39 -22.00 -18.10
CA ALA A 150 8.88 -23.06 -18.98
C ALA A 150 9.86 -22.52 -20.04
N GLU A 151 9.55 -21.39 -20.67
CA GLU A 151 10.46 -20.69 -21.59
C GLU A 151 11.77 -20.31 -20.89
N HIS A 152 11.67 -19.76 -19.67
CA HIS A 152 12.82 -19.34 -18.87
C HIS A 152 13.77 -20.49 -18.53
N LEU A 153 13.23 -21.67 -18.21
CA LEU A 153 14.03 -22.85 -17.86
C LEU A 153 14.56 -23.62 -19.08
N SER A 154 13.93 -23.45 -20.24
CA SER A 154 14.27 -24.19 -21.46
C SER A 154 15.24 -23.45 -22.38
N ARG A 155 15.49 -22.15 -22.14
CA ARG A 155 16.33 -21.32 -23.01
C ARG A 155 17.51 -20.69 -22.27
N PRO A 156 18.62 -20.45 -22.98
CA PRO A 156 19.73 -19.70 -22.42
C PRO A 156 19.30 -18.25 -22.12
N PRO A 157 19.91 -17.59 -21.11
CA PRO A 157 19.48 -16.29 -20.59
C PRO A 157 19.41 -15.16 -21.63
N ASP A 158 20.27 -15.23 -22.65
CA ASP A 158 20.40 -14.20 -23.69
C ASP A 158 19.55 -14.47 -24.93
N ALA A 159 18.80 -15.58 -24.96
CA ALA A 159 17.93 -15.87 -26.08
C ALA A 159 16.71 -14.95 -26.11
N ALA A 160 16.37 -14.48 -27.32
CA ALA A 160 15.12 -13.77 -27.54
C ALA A 160 13.91 -14.60 -27.11
N ILE A 161 12.84 -13.91 -26.70
CA ILE A 161 11.59 -14.55 -26.26
C ILE A 161 10.93 -15.24 -27.45
N GLY A 162 10.71 -16.55 -27.31
CA GLY A 162 10.15 -17.40 -28.36
C GLY A 162 8.65 -17.28 -28.47
N LEU A 163 8.06 -18.07 -29.35
CA LEU A 163 6.61 -18.09 -29.53
C LEU A 163 5.88 -18.45 -28.22
N LEU A 164 6.40 -19.43 -27.49
CA LEU A 164 5.81 -19.86 -26.22
C LEU A 164 5.91 -18.76 -25.16
N GLY A 165 7.07 -18.10 -25.04
CA GLY A 165 7.24 -16.93 -24.19
C GLY A 165 6.40 -15.71 -24.62
N GLN A 166 6.18 -15.49 -25.91
CA GLN A 166 5.34 -14.40 -26.44
C GLN A 166 3.86 -14.60 -26.06
N VAL A 167 3.35 -15.83 -26.22
CA VAL A 167 2.00 -16.20 -25.78
C VAL A 167 1.91 -16.08 -24.25
N GLY A 168 2.91 -16.56 -23.53
CA GLY A 168 3.00 -16.43 -22.08
C GLY A 168 2.96 -14.96 -21.62
N THR A 169 3.72 -14.09 -22.30
CA THR A 169 3.76 -12.64 -22.07
C THR A 169 2.38 -12.03 -22.30
N ALA A 170 1.79 -12.24 -23.48
CA ALA A 170 0.48 -11.69 -23.80
C ALA A 170 -0.60 -12.15 -22.79
N SER A 171 -0.60 -13.44 -22.46
CA SER A 171 -1.51 -14.02 -21.48
C SER A 171 -1.34 -13.40 -20.09
N LEU A 172 -0.11 -13.32 -19.58
CA LEU A 172 0.13 -12.75 -18.26
C LEU A 172 -0.20 -11.25 -18.20
N LEU A 173 0.15 -10.48 -19.23
CA LEU A 173 -0.16 -9.04 -19.28
C LEU A 173 -1.66 -8.76 -19.36
N LEU A 174 -2.44 -9.63 -20.00
CA LEU A 174 -3.91 -9.52 -20.04
C LEU A 174 -4.55 -9.83 -18.68
N SER A 175 -3.90 -10.62 -17.83
CA SER A 175 -4.48 -11.01 -16.53
C SER A 175 -4.74 -9.82 -15.60
N ALA A 176 -3.86 -8.81 -15.61
CA ALA A 176 -3.97 -7.63 -14.77
C ALA A 176 -5.19 -6.74 -15.13
N PRO A 177 -5.38 -6.25 -16.39
CA PRO A 177 -6.57 -5.49 -16.75
C PRO A 177 -7.87 -6.31 -16.62
N LEU A 178 -7.82 -7.62 -16.92
CA LEU A 178 -8.97 -8.51 -16.69
C LEU A 178 -9.33 -8.61 -15.20
N GLY A 179 -8.34 -8.73 -14.32
CA GLY A 179 -8.55 -8.74 -12.87
C GLY A 179 -9.12 -7.42 -12.36
N LEU A 180 -8.56 -6.30 -12.82
CA LEU A 180 -9.05 -4.96 -12.51
C LEU A 180 -10.51 -4.74 -12.91
N ALA A 181 -10.88 -5.17 -14.13
CA ALA A 181 -12.25 -5.07 -14.63
C ALA A 181 -13.21 -6.05 -13.91
N ALA A 182 -12.81 -7.32 -13.78
CA ALA A 182 -13.65 -8.36 -13.19
C ALA A 182 -13.92 -8.14 -11.69
N LEU A 183 -12.97 -7.55 -10.97
CA LEU A 183 -13.05 -7.31 -9.52
C LEU A 183 -13.35 -5.85 -9.17
N TRP A 184 -13.65 -4.99 -10.15
CA TRP A 184 -13.77 -3.53 -9.96
C TRP A 184 -14.62 -3.13 -8.74
N SER A 185 -15.79 -3.75 -8.56
CA SER A 185 -16.70 -3.50 -7.44
C SER A 185 -16.11 -3.87 -6.06
N HIS A 186 -15.21 -4.85 -6.02
CA HIS A 186 -14.56 -5.40 -4.84
C HIS A 186 -13.23 -4.73 -4.50
N LEU A 187 -12.72 -3.84 -5.36
CA LEU A 187 -11.50 -3.08 -5.08
C LEU A 187 -11.81 -1.92 -4.14
N GLN A 188 -11.13 -1.81 -3.02
CA GLN A 188 -11.36 -0.74 -2.05
C GLN A 188 -10.04 -0.20 -1.49
N PRO A 189 -10.01 1.10 -1.12
CA PRO A 189 -10.98 2.16 -1.38
C PRO A 189 -11.05 2.63 -2.85
N LEU A 190 -12.15 3.30 -3.25
CA LEU A 190 -12.38 3.83 -4.61
C LEU A 190 -11.20 4.64 -5.17
N ALA A 191 -10.58 5.48 -4.35
CA ALA A 191 -9.42 6.28 -4.77
C ALA A 191 -8.26 5.41 -5.28
N LEU A 192 -7.97 4.29 -4.58
CA LEU A 192 -6.89 3.37 -4.98
C LEU A 192 -7.21 2.59 -6.27
N ARG A 193 -8.48 2.50 -6.70
CA ARG A 193 -8.82 1.90 -8.00
C ARG A 193 -8.19 2.66 -9.15
N TRP A 194 -8.22 3.99 -9.07
CA TRP A 194 -7.58 4.84 -10.07
C TRP A 194 -6.05 4.74 -10.02
N GLY A 195 -5.48 4.51 -8.84
CA GLY A 195 -4.07 4.15 -8.71
C GLY A 195 -3.73 2.84 -9.42
N ALA A 196 -4.59 1.81 -9.29
CA ALA A 196 -4.43 0.55 -10.02
C ALA A 196 -4.53 0.69 -11.54
N VAL A 197 -5.47 1.51 -12.04
CA VAL A 197 -5.54 1.87 -13.46
C VAL A 197 -4.25 2.55 -13.90
N ALA A 198 -3.75 3.52 -13.10
CA ALA A 198 -2.54 4.27 -13.40
C ALA A 198 -1.31 3.37 -13.55
N LEU A 199 -1.18 2.33 -12.71
CA LEU A 199 -0.07 1.37 -12.80
C LEU A 199 -0.04 0.59 -14.12
N LEU A 200 -1.18 0.43 -14.80
CA LEU A 200 -1.23 -0.24 -16.11
C LEU A 200 -0.87 0.68 -17.28
N VAL A 201 -1.00 2.00 -17.11
CA VAL A 201 -0.84 2.97 -18.21
C VAL A 201 0.54 2.91 -18.86
N PRO A 202 1.67 2.90 -18.12
CA PRO A 202 2.99 2.86 -18.74
C PRO A 202 3.23 1.60 -19.59
N LEU A 203 2.73 0.47 -19.11
CA LEU A 203 2.79 -0.80 -19.83
C LEU A 203 1.91 -0.77 -21.09
N ALA A 204 0.71 -0.21 -20.99
CA ALA A 204 -0.20 -0.05 -22.12
C ALA A 204 0.40 0.86 -23.21
N VAL A 205 1.03 1.97 -22.81
CA VAL A 205 1.76 2.88 -23.71
C VAL A 205 2.92 2.14 -24.38
N ARG A 206 3.73 1.39 -23.63
CA ARG A 206 4.82 0.58 -24.20
C ARG A 206 4.31 -0.43 -25.23
N CYS A 207 3.26 -1.19 -24.90
CA CYS A 207 2.65 -2.17 -25.80
C CYS A 207 2.03 -1.51 -27.04
N ALA A 208 1.41 -0.35 -26.91
CA ALA A 208 0.83 0.38 -28.03
C ALA A 208 1.90 0.89 -29.00
N LEU A 209 3.04 1.37 -28.49
CA LEU A 209 4.11 1.92 -29.33
C LEU A 209 4.94 0.85 -30.02
N GLY A 210 5.24 -0.27 -29.35
CA GLY A 210 6.06 -1.33 -29.95
C GLY A 210 5.27 -2.49 -30.57
N GLY A 211 3.96 -2.60 -30.32
CA GLY A 211 3.11 -3.63 -30.92
C GLY A 211 3.60 -5.05 -30.63
N LYS A 212 3.70 -5.89 -31.67
CA LYS A 212 4.09 -7.31 -31.53
C LYS A 212 5.55 -7.49 -31.08
N SER A 213 6.46 -6.59 -31.46
CA SER A 213 7.89 -6.74 -31.15
C SER A 213 8.18 -6.64 -29.66
N VAL A 214 7.31 -5.98 -28.91
CA VAL A 214 7.40 -5.88 -27.46
C VAL A 214 7.16 -7.24 -26.79
N LEU A 215 6.31 -8.10 -27.37
CA LEU A 215 6.08 -9.45 -26.85
C LEU A 215 7.30 -10.35 -27.04
N SER A 216 8.13 -10.08 -28.05
CA SER A 216 9.40 -10.77 -28.28
C SER A 216 10.56 -10.19 -27.46
N GLY A 217 10.29 -9.20 -26.60
CA GLY A 217 11.27 -8.57 -25.73
C GLY A 217 12.06 -7.41 -26.31
N MET A 218 11.68 -6.92 -27.49
CA MET A 218 12.35 -5.78 -28.09
C MET A 218 12.04 -4.48 -27.32
N PRO A 219 13.03 -3.61 -27.09
CA PRO A 219 12.78 -2.25 -26.62
C PRO A 219 12.05 -1.44 -27.70
N VAL A 220 11.28 -0.45 -27.28
CA VAL A 220 10.74 0.55 -28.21
C VAL A 220 11.89 1.45 -28.67
N GLY A 221 11.87 1.90 -29.92
CA GLY A 221 12.86 2.86 -30.43
C GLY A 221 12.87 4.17 -29.63
N THR A 222 13.88 5.00 -29.88
CA THR A 222 14.13 6.27 -29.17
C THR A 222 12.93 7.23 -29.17
N ASP A 223 12.09 7.22 -30.21
CA ASP A 223 10.85 8.02 -30.28
C ASP A 223 9.83 7.65 -29.19
N GLY A 224 9.86 6.40 -28.71
CA GLY A 224 9.00 5.93 -27.63
C GLY A 224 9.43 6.39 -26.23
N ALA A 225 10.65 6.93 -26.07
CA ALA A 225 11.19 7.28 -24.76
C ALA A 225 10.35 8.34 -24.03
N ALA A 226 9.97 9.41 -24.74
CA ALA A 226 9.19 10.51 -24.17
C ALA A 226 7.78 10.07 -23.70
N PRO A 227 6.92 9.44 -24.53
CA PRO A 227 5.59 9.03 -24.08
C PRO A 227 5.65 8.00 -22.94
N ILE A 228 6.62 7.08 -22.96
CA ILE A 228 6.81 6.11 -21.89
C ILE A 228 7.19 6.82 -20.58
N LEU A 229 8.20 7.68 -20.56
CA LEU A 229 8.61 8.41 -19.36
C LEU A 229 7.51 9.31 -18.81
N VAL A 230 6.78 10.02 -19.68
CA VAL A 230 5.65 10.86 -19.27
C VAL A 230 4.57 10.03 -18.62
N SER A 231 4.18 8.91 -19.24
CA SER A 231 3.16 8.02 -18.69
C SER A 231 3.57 7.44 -17.33
N THR A 232 4.83 7.04 -17.18
CA THR A 232 5.40 6.55 -15.91
C THR A 232 5.41 7.63 -14.84
N GLY A 233 5.85 8.85 -15.17
CA GLY A 233 5.85 9.98 -14.22
C GLY A 233 4.44 10.37 -13.77
N VAL A 234 3.48 10.44 -14.69
CA VAL A 234 2.07 10.72 -14.38
C VAL A 234 1.47 9.61 -13.51
N ALA A 235 1.73 8.34 -13.85
CA ALA A 235 1.27 7.21 -13.05
C ALA A 235 1.83 7.27 -11.61
N ALA A 236 3.12 7.59 -11.46
CA ALA A 236 3.77 7.73 -10.16
C ALA A 236 3.20 8.92 -9.36
N LEU A 237 2.98 10.08 -10.00
CA LEU A 237 2.36 11.25 -9.36
C LEU A 237 0.94 10.93 -8.85
N LEU A 238 0.15 10.24 -9.67
CA LEU A 238 -1.18 9.80 -9.26
C LEU A 238 -1.10 8.79 -8.11
N GLY A 239 -0.10 7.89 -8.15
CA GLY A 239 0.24 7.00 -7.04
C GLY A 239 0.51 7.76 -5.73
N VAL A 240 1.34 8.81 -5.77
CA VAL A 240 1.62 9.66 -4.60
C VAL A 240 0.33 10.32 -4.08
N ALA A 241 -0.48 10.90 -4.98
CA ALA A 241 -1.70 11.60 -4.63
C ALA A 241 -2.77 10.71 -3.98
N VAL A 242 -2.83 9.45 -4.43
CA VAL A 242 -3.85 8.46 -4.06
C VAL A 242 -3.43 7.62 -2.85
N MET A 243 -2.18 7.12 -2.83
CA MET A 243 -1.67 6.30 -1.72
C MET A 243 -1.34 7.16 -0.49
N ARG A 244 -0.86 8.40 -0.69
CA ARG A 244 -0.45 9.33 0.37
C ARG A 244 0.39 8.63 1.47
N PRO A 245 1.52 8.01 1.11
CA PRO A 245 2.30 7.20 2.03
C PRO A 245 2.69 8.03 3.26
N ARG A 246 2.28 7.56 4.45
CA ARG A 246 2.58 8.23 5.73
C ARG A 246 3.78 7.55 6.38
N ALA A 247 4.94 8.15 6.21
CA ALA A 247 6.15 7.82 6.95
C ALA A 247 6.44 8.91 8.01
N GLU A 248 7.19 8.58 9.05
CA GLU A 248 7.69 9.57 10.01
C GLU A 248 8.48 10.66 9.28
N ARG A 249 8.36 11.94 9.69
CA ARG A 249 8.89 13.08 8.92
C ARG A 249 10.38 12.93 8.59
N GLY A 250 11.18 12.42 9.53
CA GLY A 250 12.61 12.17 9.31
C GLY A 250 12.88 11.10 8.24
N LEU A 251 12.20 9.96 8.33
CA LEU A 251 12.32 8.88 7.34
C LEU A 251 11.81 9.30 5.96
N HIS A 252 10.73 10.08 5.92
CA HIS A 252 10.22 10.65 4.67
C HIS A 252 11.24 11.59 4.02
N GLY A 253 11.82 12.50 4.79
CA GLY A 253 12.88 13.39 4.31
C GLY A 253 14.11 12.63 3.81
N ALA A 254 14.56 11.60 4.54
CA ALA A 254 15.66 10.74 4.11
C ALA A 254 15.36 9.99 2.80
N ALA A 255 14.16 9.45 2.64
CA ALA A 255 13.74 8.78 1.41
C ALA A 255 13.73 9.72 0.19
N LEU A 256 13.25 10.95 0.36
CA LEU A 256 13.29 11.96 -0.69
C LEU A 256 14.73 12.37 -1.02
N ALA A 257 15.58 12.58 -0.01
CA ALA A 257 16.98 12.93 -0.21
C ALA A 257 17.74 11.82 -0.96
N LEU A 258 17.56 10.55 -0.57
CA LEU A 258 18.17 9.41 -1.26
C LEU A 258 17.68 9.29 -2.70
N SER A 259 16.38 9.50 -2.94
CA SER A 259 15.81 9.52 -4.30
C SER A 259 16.40 10.65 -5.16
N ALA A 260 16.60 11.84 -4.58
CA ALA A 260 17.23 12.97 -5.26
C ALA A 260 18.70 12.68 -5.59
N VAL A 261 19.45 12.09 -4.65
CA VAL A 261 20.85 11.68 -4.87
C VAL A 261 20.92 10.65 -6.00
N ALA A 262 20.06 9.62 -6.00
CA ALA A 262 20.01 8.61 -7.05
C ALA A 262 19.68 9.23 -8.43
N CYS A 263 18.72 10.15 -8.50
CA CYS A 263 18.41 10.84 -9.76
C CYS A 263 19.54 11.77 -10.21
N PHE A 264 20.22 12.45 -9.29
CA PHE A 264 21.34 13.32 -9.61
C PHE A 264 22.54 12.52 -10.14
N THR A 265 22.86 11.37 -9.54
CA THR A 265 23.93 10.50 -10.03
C THR A 265 23.61 9.93 -11.41
N LEU A 266 22.37 9.50 -11.65
CA LEU A 266 21.91 9.06 -12.97
C LEU A 266 21.97 10.19 -14.00
N HIS A 267 21.52 11.40 -13.64
CA HIS A 267 21.58 12.56 -14.52
C HIS A 267 23.02 12.90 -14.92
N ARG A 268 23.93 12.91 -13.95
CA ARG A 268 25.34 13.19 -14.19
C ARG A 268 25.99 12.11 -15.06
N GLY A 269 25.73 10.84 -14.77
CA GLY A 269 26.18 9.73 -15.60
C GLY A 269 25.68 9.84 -17.04
N TYR A 270 24.38 10.12 -17.21
CA TYR A 270 23.75 10.21 -18.52
C TYR A 270 24.22 11.41 -19.35
N THR A 271 24.49 12.57 -18.73
CA THR A 271 24.89 13.79 -19.46
C THR A 271 26.39 13.94 -19.66
N GLN A 272 27.21 13.51 -18.69
CA GLN A 272 28.66 13.75 -18.71
C GLN A 272 29.47 12.50 -19.08
N ARG A 273 28.94 11.30 -18.84
CA ARG A 273 29.65 10.02 -19.01
C ARG A 273 28.79 9.02 -19.79
N PHE A 274 28.04 9.49 -20.79
CA PHE A 274 27.07 8.65 -21.51
C PHE A 274 27.68 7.37 -22.07
N GLY A 275 28.84 7.45 -22.73
CA GLY A 275 29.49 6.26 -23.30
C GLY A 275 29.89 5.23 -22.26
N GLU A 276 30.34 5.66 -21.07
CA GLU A 276 30.65 4.74 -19.97
C GLU A 276 29.38 4.17 -19.33
N LEU A 277 28.33 5.00 -19.17
CA LEU A 277 27.04 4.58 -18.65
C LEU A 277 26.37 3.57 -19.59
N GLU A 278 26.40 3.81 -20.89
CA GLU A 278 25.86 2.93 -21.92
C GLU A 278 26.63 1.61 -21.97
N ALA A 279 27.96 1.66 -21.92
CA ALA A 279 28.81 0.47 -21.88
C ALA A 279 28.56 -0.37 -20.62
N ALA A 280 28.44 0.27 -19.45
CA ALA A 280 28.23 -0.43 -18.19
C ALA A 280 26.78 -0.95 -18.06
N VAL A 281 25.79 -0.07 -18.14
CA VAL A 281 24.40 -0.37 -17.74
C VAL A 281 23.39 -0.17 -18.87
N GLY A 282 23.81 0.04 -20.11
CA GLY A 282 22.91 0.33 -21.23
C GLY A 282 21.92 -0.80 -21.52
N GLN A 283 22.31 -2.07 -21.38
CA GLN A 283 21.38 -3.20 -21.54
C GLN A 283 20.37 -3.27 -20.38
N LEU A 284 20.83 -3.10 -19.13
CA LEU A 284 19.98 -3.03 -17.95
C LEU A 284 18.97 -1.88 -18.06
N ALA A 285 19.44 -0.70 -18.45
CA ALA A 285 18.59 0.48 -18.57
C ALA A 285 17.58 0.36 -19.72
N ARG A 286 17.94 -0.22 -20.87
CA ARG A 286 16.98 -0.56 -21.95
C ARG A 286 15.92 -1.54 -21.47
N SER A 287 16.33 -2.54 -20.69
CA SER A 287 15.47 -3.55 -20.11
C SER A 287 14.45 -2.94 -19.13
N LEU A 288 14.94 -2.12 -18.20
CA LEU A 288 14.14 -1.46 -17.17
C LEU A 288 13.23 -0.36 -17.73
N LEU A 289 13.73 0.48 -18.63
CA LEU A 289 12.97 1.60 -19.18
C LEU A 289 12.05 1.18 -20.33
N GLY A 290 12.35 0.07 -20.99
CA GLY A 290 11.56 -0.47 -22.09
C GLY A 290 11.72 0.25 -23.42
N PHE A 291 12.72 1.13 -23.53
CA PHE A 291 13.07 1.85 -24.75
C PHE A 291 14.58 2.02 -24.89
N GLU A 292 15.03 2.31 -26.11
CA GLU A 292 16.43 2.64 -26.40
C GLU A 292 16.80 4.01 -25.84
N LEU A 293 17.89 4.08 -25.07
CA LEU A 293 18.34 5.34 -24.48
C LEU A 293 18.79 6.30 -25.59
N PRO A 294 18.10 7.44 -25.78
CA PRO A 294 18.55 8.44 -26.73
C PRO A 294 19.89 9.03 -26.28
N TYR A 295 20.74 9.41 -27.23
CA TYR A 295 21.97 10.13 -26.92
C TYR A 295 21.64 11.53 -26.36
N PRO A 296 22.24 11.96 -25.24
CA PRO A 296 21.88 13.20 -24.56
C PRO A 296 22.05 14.44 -25.43
N GLY A 297 23.02 14.44 -26.35
CA GLY A 297 23.26 15.56 -27.28
C GLY A 297 22.16 15.80 -28.31
N TYR A 298 21.30 14.80 -28.58
CA TYR A 298 20.16 14.93 -29.49
C TYR A 298 18.88 15.34 -28.77
N LEU A 299 18.90 15.45 -27.44
CA LEU A 299 17.73 15.84 -26.65
C LEU A 299 17.86 17.27 -26.12
N PRO A 300 16.79 18.08 -26.19
CA PRO A 300 16.76 19.34 -25.48
C PRO A 300 16.79 19.10 -23.96
N GLY A 301 17.54 19.93 -23.23
CA GLY A 301 17.80 19.73 -21.80
C GLY A 301 16.55 19.57 -20.93
N TRP A 302 15.45 20.25 -21.26
CA TRP A 302 14.18 20.13 -20.53
C TRP A 302 13.58 18.71 -20.58
N ARG A 303 13.80 17.93 -21.66
CA ARG A 303 13.34 16.54 -21.75
C ARG A 303 14.13 15.64 -20.81
N ILE A 304 15.44 15.89 -20.70
CA ILE A 304 16.32 15.17 -19.77
C ILE A 304 15.89 15.47 -18.33
N VAL A 305 15.68 16.74 -17.99
CA VAL A 305 15.19 17.16 -16.66
C VAL A 305 13.83 16.56 -16.36
N GLY A 306 12.89 16.58 -17.32
CA GLY A 306 11.58 15.97 -17.17
C GLY A 306 11.63 14.45 -16.92
N GLY A 307 12.50 13.72 -17.64
CA GLY A 307 12.73 12.29 -17.40
C GLY A 307 13.31 12.00 -16.02
N MET A 308 14.27 12.80 -15.56
CA MET A 308 14.83 12.68 -14.21
C MET A 308 13.81 12.99 -13.12
N LEU A 309 12.92 13.96 -13.35
CA LEU A 309 11.81 14.25 -12.45
C LEU A 309 10.82 13.09 -12.37
N ALA A 310 10.51 12.44 -13.50
CA ALA A 310 9.65 11.25 -13.51
C ALA A 310 10.27 10.11 -12.69
N LEU A 311 11.57 9.81 -12.89
CA LEU A 311 12.29 8.81 -12.10
C LEU A 311 12.34 9.17 -10.61
N PHE A 312 12.53 10.45 -10.28
CA PHE A 312 12.51 10.92 -8.90
C PHE A 312 11.18 10.60 -8.22
N VAL A 313 10.06 10.90 -8.89
CA VAL A 313 8.73 10.61 -8.33
C VAL A 313 8.53 9.10 -8.15
N VAL A 314 9.00 8.28 -9.09
CA VAL A 314 8.95 6.81 -8.97
C VAL A 314 9.74 6.32 -7.75
N PHE A 315 11.00 6.75 -7.60
CA PHE A 315 11.83 6.36 -6.45
C PHE A 315 11.25 6.86 -5.13
N ALA A 316 10.78 8.11 -5.10
CA ALA A 316 10.17 8.71 -3.92
C ALA A 316 8.90 7.96 -3.52
N LEU A 317 7.99 7.64 -4.46
CA LEU A 317 6.78 6.89 -4.20
C LEU A 317 7.11 5.50 -3.63
N THR A 318 8.02 4.78 -4.28
CA THR A 318 8.41 3.43 -3.87
C THR A 318 9.05 3.43 -2.48
N ALA A 319 10.04 4.29 -2.24
CA ALA A 319 10.75 4.38 -0.97
C ALA A 319 9.83 4.80 0.18
N THR A 320 9.01 5.83 -0.03
CA THR A 320 8.08 6.32 1.02
C THR A 320 6.96 5.33 1.29
N SER A 321 6.49 4.58 0.27
CA SER A 321 5.51 3.51 0.45
C SER A 321 6.09 2.31 1.20
N LEU A 322 7.35 1.94 0.93
CA LEU A 322 8.05 0.87 1.61
C LEU A 322 8.24 1.18 3.11
N LEU A 323 8.56 2.43 3.45
CA LEU A 323 8.73 2.89 4.83
C LEU A 323 7.40 3.22 5.54
N SER A 324 6.28 3.28 4.80
CA SER A 324 4.96 3.56 5.36
C SER A 324 4.43 2.37 6.15
N ARG A 325 4.05 2.58 7.42
CA ARG A 325 3.41 1.52 8.24
C ARG A 325 2.10 1.01 7.60
N ARG A 326 1.40 1.88 6.86
CA ARG A 326 0.11 1.58 6.22
C ARG A 326 0.27 0.90 4.86
N ASP A 327 1.25 1.34 4.07
CA ASP A 327 1.36 0.97 2.66
C ASP A 327 2.55 0.07 2.36
N HIS A 328 3.26 -0.43 3.38
CA HIS A 328 4.46 -1.26 3.22
C HIS A 328 4.26 -2.41 2.21
N VAL A 329 3.13 -3.11 2.22
CA VAL A 329 2.85 -4.19 1.26
C VAL A 329 2.78 -3.69 -0.18
N ARG A 330 2.14 -2.53 -0.39
CA ARG A 330 2.10 -1.88 -1.71
C ARG A 330 3.48 -1.36 -2.10
N GLY A 331 4.25 -0.86 -1.13
CA GLY A 331 5.66 -0.53 -1.29
C GLY A 331 6.48 -1.72 -1.80
N LEU A 332 6.31 -2.91 -1.24
CA LEU A 332 6.95 -4.15 -1.74
C LEU A 332 6.54 -4.46 -3.18
N CYS A 333 5.26 -4.31 -3.53
CA CYS A 333 4.80 -4.50 -4.91
C CYS A 333 5.44 -3.49 -5.87
N LEU A 334 5.52 -2.22 -5.46
CA LEU A 334 6.19 -1.17 -6.22
C LEU A 334 7.71 -1.41 -6.35
N VAL A 335 8.36 -2.01 -5.35
CA VAL A 335 9.77 -2.43 -5.45
C VAL A 335 9.93 -3.52 -6.52
N ILE A 336 9.05 -4.53 -6.55
CA ILE A 336 9.09 -5.57 -7.59
C ILE A 336 8.92 -4.93 -8.97
N LEU A 337 7.94 -4.03 -9.13
CA LEU A 337 7.72 -3.29 -10.39
C LEU A 337 8.91 -2.39 -10.74
N LEU A 338 9.55 -1.76 -9.76
CA LEU A 338 10.73 -0.93 -9.99
C LEU A 338 11.92 -1.75 -10.48
N CYS A 339 12.15 -2.93 -9.88
CA CYS A 339 13.22 -3.84 -10.27
C CYS A 339 12.93 -4.53 -11.61
N ALA A 340 11.66 -4.77 -11.93
CA ALA A 340 11.24 -5.27 -13.25
C ALA A 340 11.37 -4.18 -14.32
N GLY A 341 11.18 -2.92 -13.92
CA GLY A 341 10.95 -1.80 -14.82
C GLY A 341 9.67 -1.99 -15.62
N LEU A 342 9.69 -1.63 -16.91
CA LEU A 342 8.64 -1.99 -17.84
C LEU A 342 8.82 -3.41 -18.42
N GLY A 343 9.88 -4.13 -18.01
CA GLY A 343 9.96 -5.58 -17.84
C GLY A 343 9.54 -6.56 -18.95
N LEU A 344 9.51 -6.18 -20.23
CA LEU A 344 9.11 -7.11 -21.30
C LEU A 344 10.25 -7.80 -22.03
N SER A 345 11.50 -7.50 -21.69
CA SER A 345 12.73 -7.95 -22.37
C SER A 345 13.10 -9.41 -22.14
N THR A 346 12.82 -9.96 -20.96
CA THR A 346 13.10 -11.37 -20.62
C THR A 346 11.91 -12.01 -19.92
N PRO A 347 11.74 -13.35 -19.98
CA PRO A 347 10.63 -14.02 -19.32
C PRO A 347 10.59 -13.75 -17.80
N GLN A 348 11.76 -13.65 -17.16
CA GLN A 348 11.89 -13.31 -15.74
C GLN A 348 11.27 -11.94 -15.44
N LEU A 349 11.60 -10.92 -16.21
CA LEU A 349 11.10 -9.56 -15.98
C LEU A 349 9.60 -9.44 -16.26
N VAL A 350 9.08 -10.23 -17.21
CA VAL A 350 7.64 -10.31 -17.49
C VAL A 350 6.92 -10.92 -16.29
N LEU A 351 7.48 -11.99 -15.71
CA LEU A 351 6.96 -12.60 -14.49
C LEU A 351 6.97 -11.62 -13.32
N MET A 352 8.06 -10.86 -13.13
CA MET A 352 8.13 -9.82 -12.09
C MET A 352 7.09 -8.72 -12.29
N THR A 353 6.91 -8.25 -13.52
CA THR A 353 5.92 -7.23 -13.87
C THR A 353 4.51 -7.73 -13.57
N GLY A 354 4.18 -8.94 -14.01
CA GLY A 354 2.89 -9.59 -13.74
C GLY A 354 2.65 -9.79 -12.24
N ALA A 355 3.64 -10.29 -11.51
CA ALA A 355 3.55 -10.50 -10.07
C ALA A 355 3.35 -9.19 -9.32
N GLY A 356 4.14 -8.15 -9.64
CA GLY A 356 4.01 -6.84 -9.03
C GLY A 356 2.63 -6.21 -9.24
N LEU A 357 2.07 -6.31 -10.45
CA LEU A 357 0.73 -5.81 -10.76
C LEU A 357 -0.37 -6.60 -10.03
N LEU A 358 -0.34 -7.93 -10.11
CA LEU A 358 -1.35 -8.79 -9.49
C LEU A 358 -1.32 -8.68 -7.96
N LEU A 359 -0.14 -8.64 -7.34
CA LEU A 359 0.02 -8.42 -5.90
C LEU A 359 -0.48 -7.03 -5.49
N ALA A 360 -0.16 -5.99 -6.27
CA ALA A 360 -0.67 -4.64 -6.00
C ALA A 360 -2.21 -4.62 -6.00
N PHE A 361 -2.84 -5.31 -6.94
CA PHE A 361 -4.30 -5.42 -7.01
C PHE A 361 -4.87 -6.26 -5.87
N ASP A 362 -4.20 -7.34 -5.47
CA ASP A 362 -4.59 -8.15 -4.31
C ASP A 362 -4.65 -7.32 -3.03
N THR A 363 -3.77 -6.31 -2.87
CA THR A 363 -3.83 -5.38 -1.73
C THR A 363 -5.08 -4.49 -1.69
N LEU A 364 -5.86 -4.46 -2.77
CA LEU A 364 -7.10 -3.69 -2.91
C LEU A 364 -8.35 -4.57 -2.83
N VAL A 365 -8.20 -5.88 -3.03
CA VAL A 365 -9.31 -6.83 -2.97
C VAL A 365 -9.76 -6.99 -1.52
N GLY A 366 -10.95 -6.49 -1.21
CA GLY A 366 -11.53 -6.56 0.12
C GLY A 366 -13.05 -6.53 0.07
N ALA A 367 -13.71 -7.16 1.04
CA ALA A 367 -15.16 -7.03 1.16
C ALA A 367 -15.52 -5.54 1.27
N PRO A 368 -16.54 -5.05 0.55
CA PRO A 368 -17.06 -3.71 0.80
C PRO A 368 -17.33 -3.58 2.30
N ALA A 369 -16.99 -2.41 2.88
CA ALA A 369 -17.38 -2.14 4.26
C ALA A 369 -18.88 -2.45 4.37
N PRO A 370 -19.32 -3.27 5.35
CA PRO A 370 -20.74 -3.50 5.52
C PRO A 370 -21.42 -2.14 5.61
N ALA A 371 -22.59 -2.00 4.98
CA ALA A 371 -23.41 -0.81 5.16
C ALA A 371 -23.54 -0.54 6.67
N PRO A 372 -23.55 0.75 7.11
CA PRO A 372 -23.67 1.08 8.52
C PRO A 372 -24.84 0.26 9.09
N GLN A 373 -24.53 -0.68 9.97
CA GLN A 373 -25.56 -1.50 10.58
C GLN A 373 -26.24 -0.62 11.61
N VAL A 374 -27.46 -0.22 11.30
CA VAL A 374 -28.34 0.41 12.27
C VAL A 374 -28.78 -0.69 13.21
N LEU A 375 -28.28 -0.63 14.44
CA LEU A 375 -28.63 -1.57 15.49
C LEU A 375 -29.53 -0.84 16.48
N ALA A 376 -30.77 -1.34 16.56
CA ALA A 376 -31.81 -0.74 17.39
C ALA A 376 -31.44 -0.80 18.88
N PRO A 377 -31.94 0.14 19.70
CA PRO A 377 -31.76 0.07 21.15
C PRO A 377 -32.38 -1.21 21.74
N PRO A 378 -31.83 -1.72 22.85
CA PRO A 378 -32.24 -3.00 23.45
C PRO A 378 -33.67 -2.98 24.02
N ARG A 379 -34.21 -1.79 24.29
CA ARG A 379 -35.58 -1.53 24.76
C ARG A 379 -36.13 -0.30 24.03
N PRO A 380 -37.46 -0.06 24.07
CA PRO A 380 -38.05 1.17 23.54
C PRO A 380 -37.32 2.41 24.07
N LEU A 381 -36.97 3.32 23.16
CA LEU A 381 -36.11 4.46 23.49
C LEU A 381 -36.80 5.40 24.49
N GLU A 382 -38.13 5.49 24.45
CA GLU A 382 -38.97 6.24 25.38
C GLU A 382 -38.75 5.77 26.82
N ALA A 383 -38.68 4.44 27.04
CA ALA A 383 -38.45 3.87 28.36
C ALA A 383 -37.03 4.16 28.86
N ILE A 384 -36.03 4.03 27.98
CA ILE A 384 -34.63 4.33 28.30
C ILE A 384 -34.45 5.80 28.69
N VAL A 385 -35.03 6.73 27.91
CA VAL A 385 -34.95 8.17 28.18
C VAL A 385 -35.73 8.54 29.45
N GLY A 386 -36.90 7.93 29.68
CA GLY A 386 -37.69 8.15 30.89
C GLY A 386 -36.96 7.70 32.17
N GLU A 387 -36.34 6.52 32.14
CA GLU A 387 -35.54 6.01 33.25
C GLU A 387 -34.28 6.87 33.48
N ALA A 388 -33.59 7.29 32.42
CA ALA A 388 -32.46 8.20 32.51
C ALA A 388 -32.83 9.57 33.09
N ALA A 389 -34.01 10.11 32.71
CA ALA A 389 -34.54 11.34 33.29
C ALA A 389 -34.75 11.20 34.81
N GLY A 390 -35.32 10.07 35.25
CA GLY A 390 -35.46 9.75 36.67
C GLY A 390 -34.12 9.70 37.43
N LEU A 391 -33.10 9.05 36.85
CA LEU A 391 -31.75 8.99 37.42
C LEU A 391 -31.07 10.35 37.55
N LEU A 392 -31.44 11.31 36.70
CA LEU A 392 -30.87 12.67 36.66
C LEU A 392 -31.73 13.71 37.39
N GLY A 393 -32.90 13.32 37.91
CA GLY A 393 -33.85 14.26 38.51
C GLY A 393 -34.47 15.24 37.50
N LEU A 394 -34.53 14.87 36.22
CA LEU A 394 -35.08 15.68 35.14
C LEU A 394 -36.60 15.45 35.00
N PRO A 395 -37.34 16.43 34.41
CA PRO A 395 -38.75 16.20 34.10
C PRO A 395 -38.92 15.06 33.08
N ALA A 396 -40.11 14.47 33.06
CA ALA A 396 -40.41 13.38 32.14
C ALA A 396 -40.22 13.81 30.67
N PRO A 397 -39.71 12.91 29.81
CA PRO A 397 -39.50 13.23 28.40
C PRO A 397 -40.85 13.50 27.70
N THR A 398 -40.83 14.45 26.78
CA THR A 398 -41.97 14.71 25.89
C THR A 398 -41.85 13.81 24.67
N VAL A 399 -42.88 13.02 24.41
CA VAL A 399 -42.97 12.15 23.23
C VAL A 399 -44.03 12.71 22.29
N LEU A 400 -43.66 12.93 21.03
CA LEU A 400 -44.53 13.42 19.97
C LEU A 400 -44.52 12.44 18.81
N GLU A 401 -45.68 11.87 18.48
CA GLU A 401 -45.86 11.09 17.27
C GLU A 401 -46.06 12.01 16.06
N GLN A 402 -45.27 11.81 15.02
CA GLN A 402 -45.39 12.55 13.75
C GLN A 402 -45.64 11.58 12.59
N GLN A 403 -46.17 12.08 11.48
CA GLN A 403 -46.38 11.31 10.24
C GLN A 403 -45.10 10.64 9.70
N ARG A 404 -43.91 11.09 10.12
CA ARG A 404 -42.60 10.57 9.69
C ARG A 404 -41.85 9.77 10.77
N GLY A 405 -42.47 9.49 11.92
CA GLY A 405 -41.88 8.77 13.05
C GLY A 405 -42.07 9.47 14.39
N ALA A 406 -41.62 8.85 15.48
CA ALA A 406 -41.66 9.44 16.82
C ALA A 406 -40.49 10.42 17.06
N VAL A 407 -40.76 11.46 17.87
CA VAL A 407 -39.75 12.39 18.37
C VAL A 407 -39.82 12.39 19.89
N ILE A 408 -38.68 12.17 20.55
CA ILE A 408 -38.52 12.22 21.99
C ILE A 408 -37.63 13.41 22.33
N ALA A 409 -38.10 14.28 23.22
CA ALA A 409 -37.34 15.41 23.73
C ALA A 409 -37.25 15.34 25.25
N LEU A 410 -36.06 15.53 25.79
CA LEU A 410 -35.81 15.66 27.23
C LEU A 410 -35.01 16.93 27.47
N ARG A 411 -35.53 17.81 28.33
CA ARG A 411 -34.89 19.08 28.66
C ARG A 411 -34.87 19.29 30.15
N GLY A 412 -33.79 19.89 30.64
CA GLY A 412 -33.72 20.35 32.02
C GLY A 412 -32.30 20.76 32.37
N GLU A 413 -31.95 20.67 33.65
CA GLU A 413 -30.69 21.17 34.18
C GLU A 413 -30.01 20.07 34.99
N VAL A 414 -28.77 19.74 34.62
CA VAL A 414 -27.93 18.75 35.32
C VAL A 414 -26.69 19.48 35.80
N ALA A 415 -26.39 19.42 37.10
CA ALA A 415 -25.23 20.10 37.69
C ALA A 415 -25.12 21.60 37.34
N ARG A 416 -26.25 22.30 37.25
CA ARG A 416 -26.38 23.71 36.83
C ARG A 416 -26.13 24.02 35.35
N VAL A 417 -26.05 22.98 34.51
CA VAL A 417 -25.89 23.11 33.06
C VAL A 417 -27.17 22.67 32.38
N ALA A 418 -27.70 23.53 31.51
CA ALA A 418 -28.87 23.19 30.70
C ALA A 418 -28.52 22.05 29.73
N VAL A 419 -29.35 21.01 29.70
CA VAL A 419 -29.23 19.87 28.79
C VAL A 419 -30.48 19.74 27.91
N ASP A 420 -30.28 19.42 26.63
CA ASP A 420 -31.34 19.11 25.64
C ASP A 420 -30.96 17.79 24.94
N LEU A 421 -31.81 16.78 25.08
CA LEU A 421 -31.75 15.54 24.32
C LEU A 421 -32.90 15.55 23.32
N ARG A 422 -32.56 15.23 22.07
CA ARG A 422 -33.55 15.01 21.00
C ARG A 422 -33.24 13.69 20.31
N ALA A 423 -34.20 12.78 20.36
CA ALA A 423 -34.19 11.58 19.56
C ALA A 423 -35.29 11.65 18.51
N ARG A 424 -34.95 11.35 17.26
CA ARG A 424 -35.89 11.31 16.14
C ARG A 424 -35.83 9.95 15.47
N GLN A 425 -36.98 9.34 15.26
CA GLN A 425 -37.11 8.12 14.48
C GLN A 425 -37.31 8.47 12.99
N ASP A 426 -36.60 7.77 12.12
CA ASP A 426 -36.78 7.83 10.67
C ASP A 426 -36.75 6.42 10.04
N ARG A 427 -36.70 6.34 8.70
CA ARG A 427 -36.65 5.05 7.97
C ARG A 427 -35.35 4.26 8.23
N GLY A 428 -34.31 4.94 8.70
CA GLY A 428 -32.99 4.40 9.00
C GLY A 428 -32.75 4.18 10.48
N GLY A 429 -33.74 4.32 11.37
CA GLY A 429 -33.63 4.05 12.80
C GLY A 429 -33.76 5.30 13.67
N TRP A 430 -33.11 5.29 14.83
CA TRP A 430 -33.12 6.40 15.77
C TRP A 430 -31.89 7.28 15.62
N HIS A 431 -32.10 8.58 15.51
CA HIS A 431 -31.05 9.60 15.56
C HIS A 431 -31.11 10.34 16.89
N VAL A 432 -30.11 10.12 17.74
CA VAL A 432 -30.05 10.70 19.10
C VAL A 432 -28.98 11.78 19.16
N VAL A 433 -29.40 13.01 19.47
CA VAL A 433 -28.54 14.18 19.63
C VAL A 433 -28.69 14.71 21.06
N LEU A 434 -27.57 14.88 21.73
CA LEU A 434 -27.44 15.42 23.08
C LEU A 434 -26.72 16.76 23.01
N GLN A 435 -27.17 17.73 23.80
CA GLN A 435 -26.56 19.04 23.93
C GLN A 435 -26.50 19.44 25.40
N ALA A 436 -25.39 20.02 25.83
CA ALA A 436 -25.21 20.61 27.14
C ALA A 436 -24.59 22.01 26.99
N GLY A 437 -25.10 22.98 27.76
CA GLY A 437 -24.62 24.36 27.77
C GLY A 437 -25.02 25.16 26.53
N VAL A 438 -24.21 26.18 26.23
CA VAL A 438 -24.41 27.12 25.13
C VAL A 438 -23.46 26.79 23.99
N LEU A 439 -24.02 26.28 22.89
CA LEU A 439 -23.27 26.01 21.67
C LEU A 439 -22.80 27.32 21.03
N GLY A 440 -21.52 27.38 20.63
CA GLY A 440 -20.96 28.55 19.95
C GLY A 440 -21.50 28.72 18.52
N ARG A 441 -21.51 29.96 18.01
CA ARG A 441 -21.88 30.27 16.61
C ARG A 441 -20.78 29.94 15.59
N GLY A 442 -19.58 29.57 16.06
CA GLY A 442 -18.40 29.27 15.24
C GLY A 442 -18.05 27.78 15.17
N ALA A 443 -16.91 27.47 14.56
CA ALA A 443 -16.36 26.12 14.56
C ALA A 443 -16.08 25.65 16.01
N PRO A 444 -16.28 24.36 16.31
CA PRO A 444 -15.93 23.81 17.63
C PRO A 444 -14.41 23.87 17.84
N ASP A 445 -13.99 24.06 19.09
CA ASP A 445 -12.58 24.03 19.49
C ASP A 445 -11.97 22.67 19.20
N VAL A 446 -12.73 21.61 19.49
CA VAL A 446 -12.40 20.24 19.11
C VAL A 446 -13.62 19.45 18.71
N GLU A 447 -13.45 18.63 17.68
CA GLU A 447 -14.44 17.70 17.19
C GLU A 447 -13.85 16.28 17.14
N LEU A 448 -14.47 15.35 17.87
CA LEU A 448 -14.25 13.92 17.75
C LEU A 448 -15.19 13.38 16.67
N VAL A 449 -14.61 12.76 15.66
CA VAL A 449 -15.35 12.11 14.57
C VAL A 449 -14.97 10.63 14.54
N PRO A 450 -15.91 9.70 14.26
CA PRO A 450 -15.58 8.30 14.07
C PRO A 450 -14.46 8.16 13.05
N GLY A 451 -13.39 7.48 13.44
CA GLY A 451 -12.25 7.22 12.57
C GLY A 451 -12.69 6.34 11.41
N ARG A 452 -12.32 6.70 10.19
CA ARG A 452 -12.53 5.79 9.05
C ARG A 452 -11.56 4.62 9.16
N ALA A 453 -11.87 3.52 8.49
CA ALA A 453 -10.94 2.40 8.37
C ALA A 453 -9.56 2.90 7.89
N GLY A 454 -8.57 2.88 8.78
CA GLY A 454 -7.20 3.31 8.52
C GLY A 454 -6.81 4.72 9.02
N ASP A 455 -7.67 5.43 9.75
CA ASP A 455 -7.24 6.57 10.57
C ASP A 455 -6.54 6.06 11.85
N GLU A 456 -5.50 6.76 12.29
CA GLU A 456 -4.82 6.45 13.55
C GLU A 456 -5.72 6.93 14.70
N PRO A 457 -6.20 6.03 15.57
CA PRO A 457 -7.09 6.41 16.65
C PRO A 457 -6.37 7.34 17.62
N HIS A 458 -7.08 8.34 18.14
CA HIS A 458 -6.54 9.20 19.17
C HIS A 458 -6.19 8.35 20.42
N PRO A 459 -5.03 8.55 21.07
CA PRO A 459 -4.59 7.71 22.20
C PRO A 459 -5.58 7.69 23.36
N LEU A 460 -6.31 8.79 23.57
CA LEU A 460 -7.35 8.90 24.62
C LEU A 460 -8.74 8.41 24.19
N VAL A 461 -9.01 8.30 22.88
CA VAL A 461 -10.34 7.94 22.37
C VAL A 461 -10.19 6.92 21.24
N ALA A 462 -10.20 5.65 21.62
CA ALA A 462 -10.04 4.54 20.69
C ALA A 462 -11.10 4.62 19.57
N GLY A 463 -10.66 4.44 18.33
CA GLY A 463 -11.54 4.46 17.15
C GLY A 463 -11.98 5.83 16.65
N HIS A 464 -11.63 6.94 17.33
CA HIS A 464 -12.04 8.30 16.92
C HIS A 464 -10.84 9.15 16.50
N ARG A 465 -11.11 10.15 15.66
CA ARG A 465 -10.15 11.17 15.24
C ARG A 465 -10.56 12.52 15.81
N ALA A 466 -9.58 13.25 16.36
CA ALA A 466 -9.72 14.64 16.77
C ALA A 466 -9.49 15.60 15.59
N ARG A 467 -10.32 16.63 15.48
CA ARG A 467 -10.13 17.80 14.60
C ARG A 467 -10.18 19.06 15.46
N GLY A 468 -9.26 20.00 15.27
CA GLY A 468 -9.13 21.19 16.12
C GLY A 468 -7.99 21.05 17.13
N ASP A 469 -8.12 21.71 18.29
CA ASP A 469 -7.10 21.68 19.35
C ASP A 469 -7.19 20.38 20.16
N ALA A 470 -6.31 19.42 19.86
CA ALA A 470 -6.25 18.13 20.55
C ALA A 470 -5.96 18.27 22.06
N ARG A 471 -5.30 19.36 22.50
CA ARG A 471 -5.04 19.60 23.94
C ARG A 471 -6.33 19.85 24.72
N ARG A 472 -7.41 20.26 24.03
CA ARG A 472 -8.72 20.42 24.67
C ARG A 472 -9.31 19.08 25.11
N LEU A 473 -8.95 17.97 24.45
CA LEU A 473 -9.40 16.62 24.83
C LEU A 473 -8.81 16.15 26.15
N GLU A 474 -7.56 16.53 26.44
CA GLU A 474 -6.90 16.21 27.72
C GLU A 474 -7.57 16.89 28.92
N ARG A 475 -8.39 17.92 28.67
CA ARG A 475 -9.16 18.66 29.68
C ARG A 475 -10.59 18.14 29.83
N LEU A 476 -11.03 17.21 28.99
CA LEU A 476 -12.34 16.59 29.14
C LEU A 476 -12.33 15.62 30.33
N PRO A 477 -13.44 15.50 31.08
CA PRO A 477 -13.56 14.51 32.14
C PRO A 477 -13.34 13.10 31.60
N GLU A 478 -12.52 12.29 32.29
CA GLU A 478 -12.26 10.90 31.87
C GLU A 478 -13.56 10.07 31.87
N ALA A 479 -14.42 10.30 32.87
CA ALA A 479 -15.73 9.66 32.97
C ALA A 479 -16.61 9.92 31.74
N PHE A 480 -16.52 11.11 31.13
CA PHE A 480 -17.25 11.43 29.91
C PHE A 480 -16.74 10.61 28.71
N LEU A 481 -15.42 10.51 28.55
CA LEU A 481 -14.83 9.71 27.46
C LEU A 481 -15.13 8.21 27.62
N GLN A 482 -15.12 7.70 28.86
CA GLN A 482 -15.50 6.32 29.17
C GLN A 482 -16.99 6.07 28.88
N ALA A 483 -17.88 7.01 29.21
CA ALA A 483 -19.31 6.90 28.91
C ALA A 483 -19.62 6.86 27.40
N LEU A 484 -18.74 7.44 26.56
CA LEU A 484 -18.86 7.41 25.11
C LEU A 484 -18.27 6.15 24.45
N ALA A 485 -17.45 5.38 25.17
CA ALA A 485 -16.78 4.19 24.64
C ALA A 485 -17.72 3.12 24.04
N PRO A 486 -18.95 2.88 24.58
CA PRO A 486 -19.89 1.93 24.00
C PRO A 486 -20.48 2.37 22.65
N PHE A 487 -20.30 3.64 22.25
CA PHE A 487 -20.88 4.22 21.04
C PHE A 487 -19.78 4.51 20.01
N PRO A 488 -19.35 3.53 19.21
CA PRO A 488 -18.19 3.69 18.32
C PRO A 488 -18.41 4.66 17.14
N GLU A 489 -19.66 5.06 16.91
CA GLU A 489 -20.06 5.96 15.82
C GLU A 489 -20.37 7.37 16.32
N HIS A 490 -20.08 7.68 17.59
CA HIS A 490 -20.43 8.97 18.14
C HIS A 490 -19.63 10.11 17.50
N ARG A 491 -20.25 11.27 17.38
CA ARG A 491 -19.59 12.52 16.99
C ARG A 491 -19.75 13.52 18.13
N THR A 492 -18.64 13.93 18.71
CA THR A 492 -18.62 14.90 19.81
C THR A 492 -18.02 16.20 19.34
N ARG A 493 -18.71 17.32 19.60
CA ARG A 493 -18.24 18.68 19.31
C ARG A 493 -18.20 19.46 20.60
N VAL A 494 -17.08 20.12 20.86
CA VAL A 494 -16.84 20.89 22.08
C VAL A 494 -16.59 22.34 21.72
N TRP A 495 -17.30 23.24 22.37
CA TRP A 495 -17.11 24.69 22.36
C TRP A 495 -16.68 25.16 23.76
N PRO A 496 -16.23 26.41 23.90
CA PRO A 496 -15.86 26.95 25.20
C PRO A 496 -16.98 26.91 26.25
N GLY A 497 -18.25 26.99 25.81
CA GLY A 497 -19.41 27.06 26.69
C GLY A 497 -20.44 25.95 26.50
N GLY A 498 -20.11 24.87 25.78
CA GLY A 498 -21.04 23.76 25.60
C GLY A 498 -20.51 22.60 24.78
N VAL A 499 -21.22 21.47 24.86
CA VAL A 499 -20.88 20.21 24.21
C VAL A 499 -22.09 19.67 23.47
N GLN A 500 -21.87 19.11 22.28
CA GLN A 500 -22.86 18.36 21.52
C GLN A 500 -22.35 16.96 21.22
N VAL A 501 -23.17 15.94 21.47
CA VAL A 501 -22.87 14.54 21.13
C VAL A 501 -23.98 13.99 20.23
N GLU A 502 -23.60 13.39 19.13
CA GLU A 502 -24.48 12.59 18.27
C GLU A 502 -24.06 11.12 18.41
N LEU A 503 -24.91 10.22 18.90
CA LEU A 503 -24.50 8.85 19.29
C LEU A 503 -24.27 7.89 18.11
N GLY A 504 -24.70 8.24 16.90
CA GLY A 504 -24.61 7.38 15.70
C GLY A 504 -25.75 6.37 15.57
N GLY A 505 -25.62 5.40 14.66
CA GLY A 505 -26.69 4.45 14.32
C GLY A 505 -26.66 3.14 15.11
N ARG A 506 -25.60 2.91 15.90
CA ARG A 506 -25.40 1.70 16.71
C ARG A 506 -25.76 1.98 18.17
N LEU A 507 -27.01 1.68 18.51
CA LEU A 507 -27.59 1.98 19.82
C LEU A 507 -27.79 0.72 20.67
N GLU A 508 -27.18 -0.42 20.32
CA GLU A 508 -27.35 -1.68 21.05
C GLU A 508 -26.91 -1.62 22.53
N ALA A 509 -25.96 -0.74 22.83
CA ALA A 509 -25.46 -0.50 24.18
C ALA A 509 -26.16 0.66 24.90
N LEU A 510 -27.17 1.28 24.28
CA LEU A 510 -27.89 2.40 24.87
C LEU A 510 -28.86 1.89 25.93
N ASP A 511 -28.52 2.14 27.20
CA ASP A 511 -29.42 1.97 28.34
C ASP A 511 -29.52 3.27 29.15
N ALA A 512 -30.36 3.25 30.20
CA ALA A 512 -30.64 4.43 31.01
C ALA A 512 -29.41 4.93 31.77
N ALA A 513 -28.57 4.00 32.25
CA ALA A 513 -27.37 4.33 33.01
C ALA A 513 -26.29 4.94 32.10
N ALA A 514 -26.06 4.36 30.93
CA ALA A 514 -25.14 4.86 29.91
C ALA A 514 -25.57 6.26 29.43
N LEU A 515 -26.86 6.45 29.12
CA LEU A 515 -27.38 7.75 28.72
C LEU A 515 -27.23 8.81 29.82
N ALA A 516 -27.55 8.45 31.08
CA ALA A 516 -27.38 9.33 32.22
C ALA A 516 -25.91 9.67 32.51
N ALA A 517 -24.99 8.72 32.28
CA ALA A 517 -23.55 8.94 32.42
C ALA A 517 -23.02 9.89 31.35
N VAL A 518 -23.45 9.75 30.08
CA VAL A 518 -23.08 10.68 29.01
C VAL A 518 -23.57 12.10 29.32
N LEU A 519 -24.84 12.27 29.72
CA LEU A 519 -25.40 13.59 30.03
C LEU A 519 -24.73 14.26 31.24
N ARG A 520 -24.38 13.49 32.29
CA ARG A 520 -23.57 14.00 33.41
C ARG A 520 -22.19 14.43 32.96
N GLY A 521 -21.48 13.57 32.21
CA GLY A 521 -20.16 13.88 31.69
C GLY A 521 -20.13 15.11 30.76
N MET A 522 -21.19 15.31 29.96
CA MET A 522 -21.34 16.53 29.13
C MET A 522 -21.50 17.80 29.98
N SER A 523 -22.21 17.69 31.10
CA SER A 523 -22.43 18.81 32.03
C SER A 523 -21.15 19.17 32.77
N GLU A 524 -20.32 18.19 33.14
CA GLU A 524 -19.01 18.40 33.76
C GLU A 524 -17.95 18.92 32.77
N ALA A 525 -18.12 18.64 31.47
CA ALA A 525 -17.23 19.09 30.41
C ALA A 525 -17.48 20.54 29.95
N THR A 526 -18.61 21.12 30.37
CA THR A 526 -19.05 22.49 30.08
C THR A 526 -18.69 23.40 31.23
#